data_AF-A0A1B3E321-F1
#
_entry.id   AF-A0A1B3E321-F1
#
_cell.length_a   1.000
_cell.length_b   1.000
_cell.length_c   1.000
_cell.angle_alpha   90.00
_cell.angle_beta   90.00
_cell.angle_gamma   90.00
#
_symmetry.space_group_name_H-M   'P 1'
#
loop_
_entity.id
_entity.type
_entity.pdbx_description
1 polymer ?
#
loop_
_entity_poly.entity_id
_entity_poly.type
_entity_poly.pdbx_seq_one_letter_code
_entity_poly.pdbx_strand_id
1 'polypeptide(L)'
;MTGRGATGVEAKVREAFKYIRRVCYDFIDENPEHEIATLTFDLFGFSRGAAAARHFANQAAKGRNGPLGWMLPDANGTFSAKLTGRYGEGVQVAFIGLFDTVASTAGLANLGNVRSASTPGLQLYLGPEHFPVVVHLVARDEHRTNFALNRTAPTHCEWVLPGVHADLGGGYLAEAEECLLVSPMQALDVPLQTDVRSTSIHREAERARDAWLARGWPTEMLTIVTPDARPLPPDPADRLAPPRKRVYAALQLKRLVRGELSRVYLRLMHRLARQYGVNFDDIPDRSDTQLPVELQPLCERFLTGDYSTTPAEERLLQLHYIHCSAHWNPPARLQGQTPRTGIPLTFVNAPTADGQRVRHPHTPDRSQR
;
A
#
# COMPACT_ATOMS: atom_id res chain seq x y z
N MET A 1 -0.38 -0.67 -21.80
CA MET A 1 -1.36 0.44 -21.71
C MET A 1 -1.03 1.20 -20.46
N THR A 2 -0.64 2.47 -20.62
CA THR A 2 -0.30 3.37 -19.52
C THR A 2 -1.49 3.52 -18.57
N GLY A 3 -1.27 3.97 -17.32
CA GLY A 3 -2.32 4.22 -16.31
C GLY A 3 -3.33 5.33 -16.67
N ARG A 4 -3.66 5.48 -17.96
CA ARG A 4 -4.63 6.37 -18.61
C ARG A 4 -6.01 5.73 -18.77
N GLY A 5 -6.32 4.69 -18.01
CA GLY A 5 -7.71 4.19 -17.92
C GLY A 5 -8.57 5.11 -17.06
N ALA A 6 -9.89 4.96 -17.11
CA ALA A 6 -10.87 5.66 -16.27
C ALA A 6 -10.62 5.53 -14.74
N THR A 7 -9.72 4.62 -14.34
CA THR A 7 -9.32 4.33 -12.95
C THR A 7 -7.95 4.90 -12.55
N GLY A 8 -7.28 5.65 -13.44
CA GLY A 8 -5.98 6.27 -13.19
C GLY A 8 -6.03 7.40 -12.16
N VAL A 9 -4.89 7.68 -11.53
CA VAL A 9 -4.75 8.76 -10.53
C VAL A 9 -5.18 10.12 -11.09
N GLU A 10 -4.79 10.47 -12.33
CA GLU A 10 -5.21 11.72 -12.98
C GLU A 10 -6.72 11.82 -13.16
N ALA A 11 -7.37 10.71 -13.55
CA ALA A 11 -8.82 10.67 -13.73
C ALA A 11 -9.52 10.88 -12.38
N LYS A 12 -9.07 10.23 -11.31
CA LYS A 12 -9.61 10.42 -9.96
C LYS A 12 -9.44 11.87 -9.46
N VAL A 13 -8.31 12.50 -9.72
CA VAL A 13 -8.09 13.91 -9.37
C VAL A 13 -9.03 14.82 -10.17
N ARG A 14 -9.23 14.56 -11.46
CA ARG A 14 -10.19 15.31 -12.28
C ARG A 14 -11.63 15.17 -11.78
N GLU A 15 -12.06 13.96 -11.45
CA GLU A 15 -13.38 13.72 -10.87
C GLU A 15 -13.53 14.38 -9.49
N ALA A 16 -12.48 14.43 -8.68
CA ALA A 16 -12.50 15.14 -7.41
C ALA A 16 -12.79 16.65 -7.58
N PHE A 17 -12.14 17.33 -8.54
CA PHE A 17 -12.46 18.74 -8.82
C PHE A 17 -13.90 18.94 -9.31
N LYS A 18 -14.46 17.99 -10.08
CA LYS A 18 -15.86 18.08 -10.54
C LYS A 18 -16.83 17.93 -9.37
N TYR A 19 -16.53 16.98 -8.48
CA TYR A 19 -17.30 16.75 -7.28
C TYR A 19 -17.26 17.97 -6.34
N ILE A 20 -16.07 18.55 -6.10
CA ILE A 20 -15.91 19.77 -5.29
C ILE A 20 -16.75 20.91 -5.87
N ARG A 21 -16.72 21.10 -7.20
CA ARG A 21 -17.55 22.11 -7.88
C ARG A 21 -19.03 21.91 -7.56
N ARG A 22 -19.51 20.66 -7.64
CA ARG A 22 -20.90 20.33 -7.37
C ARG A 22 -21.28 20.63 -5.92
N VAL A 23 -20.43 20.22 -4.96
CA VAL A 23 -20.63 20.52 -3.53
C VAL A 23 -20.69 22.03 -3.27
N CYS A 24 -19.85 22.83 -3.93
CA CYS A 24 -19.89 24.29 -3.79
C CYS A 24 -21.22 24.88 -4.28
N TYR A 25 -21.76 24.39 -5.39
CA TYR A 25 -23.06 24.83 -5.89
C TYR A 25 -24.21 24.38 -4.99
N ASP A 26 -24.23 23.11 -4.59
CA ASP A 26 -25.26 22.57 -3.69
C ASP A 26 -25.28 23.35 -2.36
N PHE A 27 -24.10 23.69 -1.82
CA PHE A 27 -23.99 24.51 -0.61
C PHE A 27 -24.59 25.91 -0.78
N ILE A 28 -24.32 26.61 -1.90
CA ILE A 28 -24.88 27.94 -2.14
C ILE A 28 -26.38 27.88 -2.46
N ASP A 29 -26.85 26.86 -3.17
CA ASP A 29 -28.27 26.66 -3.44
C ASP A 29 -29.06 26.49 -2.12
N GLU A 30 -28.46 25.87 -1.11
CA GLU A 30 -29.01 25.75 0.25
C GLU A 30 -28.81 27.02 1.11
N ASN A 31 -27.90 27.91 0.70
CA ASN A 31 -27.48 29.10 1.45
C ASN A 31 -27.38 30.35 0.55
N PRO A 32 -28.50 30.84 -0.02
CA PRO A 32 -28.50 31.87 -1.08
C PRO A 32 -28.01 33.25 -0.64
N GLU A 33 -28.00 33.52 0.68
CA GLU A 33 -27.51 34.78 1.27
C GLU A 33 -26.00 34.77 1.53
N HIS A 34 -25.31 33.70 1.15
CA HIS A 34 -23.88 33.50 1.39
C HIS A 34 -23.09 33.38 0.08
N GLU A 35 -21.80 33.67 0.16
CA GLU A 35 -20.85 33.46 -0.93
C GLU A 35 -19.62 32.69 -0.42
N ILE A 36 -19.00 31.90 -1.28
CA ILE A 36 -17.75 31.22 -0.94
C ILE A 36 -16.58 32.18 -1.14
N ALA A 37 -16.04 32.70 -0.04
CA ALA A 37 -14.89 33.60 -0.05
C ALA A 37 -13.54 32.87 -0.09
N THR A 38 -13.47 31.65 0.46
CA THR A 38 -12.23 30.86 0.51
C THR A 38 -12.51 29.37 0.32
N LEU A 39 -11.52 28.67 -0.25
CA LEU A 39 -11.49 27.22 -0.40
C LEU A 39 -10.20 26.69 0.23
N THR A 40 -10.35 26.02 1.37
CA THR A 40 -9.26 25.33 2.05
C THR A 40 -9.44 23.82 1.89
N PHE A 41 -8.39 23.12 1.46
CA PHE A 41 -8.41 21.67 1.28
C PHE A 41 -7.57 20.96 2.34
N ASP A 42 -8.16 19.96 2.99
CA ASP A 42 -7.45 18.95 3.76
C ASP A 42 -7.46 17.65 2.99
N LEU A 43 -6.27 17.19 2.59
CA LEU A 43 -6.10 16.09 1.66
C LEU A 43 -5.65 14.85 2.40
N PHE A 44 -6.41 13.76 2.25
CA PHE A 44 -6.05 12.46 2.78
C PHE A 44 -5.92 11.44 1.66
N GLY A 45 -4.95 10.55 1.78
CA GLY A 45 -4.80 9.49 0.81
C GLY A 45 -4.01 8.30 1.33
N PHE A 46 -4.43 7.11 0.92
CA PHE A 46 -3.71 5.86 1.15
C PHE A 46 -3.24 5.27 -0.17
N SER A 47 -2.00 4.77 -0.23
CA SER A 47 -1.46 4.05 -1.39
C SER A 47 -1.47 4.91 -2.67
N ARG A 48 -2.19 4.47 -3.71
CA ARG A 48 -2.46 5.26 -4.92
C ARG A 48 -3.34 6.49 -4.64
N GLY A 49 -4.18 6.44 -3.61
CA GLY A 49 -4.92 7.60 -3.11
C GLY A 49 -3.99 8.66 -2.52
N ALA A 50 -2.90 8.27 -1.86
CA ALA A 50 -1.85 9.21 -1.43
C ALA A 50 -1.14 9.84 -2.63
N ALA A 51 -0.86 9.06 -3.68
CA ALA A 51 -0.33 9.62 -4.94
C ALA A 51 -1.33 10.61 -5.58
N ALA A 52 -2.63 10.32 -5.51
CA ALA A 52 -3.69 11.21 -5.97
C ALA A 52 -3.79 12.49 -5.13
N ALA A 53 -3.69 12.40 -3.80
CA ALA A 53 -3.67 13.56 -2.92
C ALA A 53 -2.48 14.49 -3.23
N ARG A 54 -1.28 13.92 -3.42
CA ARG A 54 -0.08 14.67 -3.83
C ARG A 54 -0.27 15.34 -5.19
N HIS A 55 -0.83 14.62 -6.16
CA HIS A 55 -1.10 15.18 -7.46
C HIS A 55 -2.17 16.27 -7.41
N PHE A 56 -3.26 16.05 -6.67
CA PHE A 56 -4.32 17.04 -6.46
C PHE A 56 -3.75 18.33 -5.85
N ALA A 57 -2.91 18.24 -4.82
CA ALA A 57 -2.29 19.40 -4.18
C ALA A 57 -1.52 20.27 -5.21
N ASN A 58 -0.68 19.64 -6.04
CA ASN A 58 0.02 20.32 -7.13
C ASN A 58 -0.93 20.93 -8.17
N GLN A 59 -2.02 20.25 -8.49
CA GLN A 59 -3.02 20.77 -9.43
C GLN A 59 -3.79 21.96 -8.84
N ALA A 60 -4.08 21.96 -7.54
CA ALA A 60 -4.68 23.09 -6.83
C ALA A 60 -3.72 24.28 -6.75
N ALA A 61 -2.43 24.03 -6.53
CA ALA A 61 -1.40 25.08 -6.49
C ALA A 61 -1.23 25.84 -7.82
N LYS A 62 -1.67 25.26 -8.95
CA LYS A 62 -1.70 25.97 -10.24
C LYS A 62 -2.80 27.03 -10.33
N GLY A 63 -3.73 27.10 -9.36
CA GLY A 63 -4.82 28.07 -9.37
C GLY A 63 -5.63 27.99 -10.66
N ARG A 64 -5.97 29.16 -11.23
CA ARG A 64 -6.69 29.27 -12.52
C ARG A 64 -5.97 28.65 -13.72
N ASN A 65 -4.64 28.46 -13.67
CA ASN A 65 -3.90 27.76 -14.73
C ASN A 65 -4.03 26.22 -14.62
N GLY A 66 -4.63 25.74 -13.54
CA GLY A 66 -4.94 24.34 -13.30
C GLY A 66 -6.45 24.05 -13.34
N PRO A 67 -6.87 22.95 -12.73
CA PRO A 67 -8.28 22.56 -12.72
C PRO A 67 -9.22 23.54 -12.04
N LEU A 68 -8.72 24.41 -11.16
CA LEU A 68 -9.55 25.43 -10.52
C LEU A 68 -10.06 26.48 -11.53
N GLY A 69 -9.37 26.71 -12.64
CA GLY A 69 -9.80 27.70 -13.66
C GLY A 69 -11.14 27.37 -14.31
N TRP A 70 -11.45 26.09 -14.50
CA TRP A 70 -12.77 25.66 -14.98
C TRP A 70 -13.77 25.42 -13.84
N MET A 71 -13.28 25.24 -12.61
CA MET A 71 -14.12 25.06 -11.42
C MET A 71 -14.76 26.35 -10.94
N LEU A 72 -14.06 27.48 -11.11
CA LEU A 72 -14.41 28.80 -10.59
C LEU A 72 -14.98 29.78 -11.65
N PRO A 73 -16.02 29.47 -12.46
CA PRO A 73 -16.70 30.47 -13.27
C PRO A 73 -17.76 31.24 -12.48
N ASP A 74 -17.68 32.56 -12.60
CA ASP A 74 -18.25 33.62 -11.75
C ASP A 74 -19.60 34.16 -12.27
N ALA A 75 -20.46 33.30 -12.81
CA ALA A 75 -21.68 33.74 -13.50
C ALA A 75 -22.93 33.85 -12.59
N ASN A 76 -22.96 33.15 -11.45
CA ASN A 76 -24.16 33.00 -10.61
C ASN A 76 -23.98 33.52 -9.16
N GLY A 77 -22.91 34.25 -8.83
CA GLY A 77 -22.67 34.75 -7.46
C GLY A 77 -22.27 33.69 -6.43
N THR A 78 -21.96 32.46 -6.86
CA THR A 78 -21.56 31.34 -5.97
C THR A 78 -20.25 31.62 -5.22
N PHE A 79 -19.30 32.24 -5.90
CA PHE A 79 -18.00 32.56 -5.34
C PHE A 79 -17.90 34.07 -5.15
N SER A 80 -17.25 34.48 -4.06
CA SER A 80 -16.97 35.89 -3.83
C SER A 80 -16.15 36.46 -4.97
N ALA A 81 -16.43 37.69 -5.38
CA ALA A 81 -15.60 38.43 -6.34
C ALA A 81 -14.13 38.57 -5.86
N LYS A 82 -13.89 38.41 -4.55
CA LYS A 82 -12.55 38.42 -3.94
C LYS A 82 -11.80 37.10 -4.10
N LEU A 83 -12.48 36.00 -4.45
CA LEU A 83 -11.87 34.70 -4.69
C LEU A 83 -11.24 34.68 -6.09
N THR A 84 -10.04 35.25 -6.19
CA THR A 84 -9.30 35.35 -7.47
C THR A 84 -8.90 33.99 -8.03
N GLY A 85 -8.98 32.91 -7.25
CA GLY A 85 -8.57 31.57 -7.66
C GLY A 85 -7.05 31.42 -7.81
N ARG A 86 -6.28 32.36 -7.26
CA ARG A 86 -4.83 32.24 -7.10
C ARG A 86 -4.54 31.47 -5.82
N TYR A 87 -3.59 30.53 -5.91
CA TYR A 87 -3.16 29.78 -4.74
C TYR A 87 -2.52 30.71 -3.69
N GLY A 88 -2.87 30.54 -2.42
CA GLY A 88 -2.48 31.42 -1.31
C GLY A 88 -3.37 32.67 -1.15
N GLU A 89 -4.21 32.99 -2.14
CA GLU A 89 -5.17 34.11 -2.10
C GLU A 89 -6.60 33.55 -2.19
N GLY A 90 -7.06 32.96 -1.08
CA GLY A 90 -8.40 32.37 -0.99
C GLY A 90 -8.51 30.93 -1.48
N VAL A 91 -7.48 30.34 -2.09
CA VAL A 91 -7.39 28.88 -2.34
C VAL A 91 -6.11 28.32 -1.74
N GLN A 92 -6.20 27.32 -0.89
CA GLN A 92 -5.03 26.72 -0.24
C GLN A 92 -5.23 25.25 0.15
N VAL A 93 -4.13 24.53 0.33
CA VAL A 93 -4.11 23.22 0.98
C VAL A 93 -3.56 23.41 2.40
N ALA A 94 -4.37 23.13 3.42
CA ALA A 94 -3.98 23.33 4.81
C ALA A 94 -3.26 22.11 5.40
N PHE A 95 -3.73 20.90 5.09
CA PHE A 95 -3.15 19.66 5.58
C PHE A 95 -3.06 18.59 4.49
N ILE A 96 -1.97 17.82 4.48
CA ILE A 96 -1.84 16.62 3.63
C ILE A 96 -1.46 15.41 4.50
N GLY A 97 -2.43 14.53 4.74
CA GLY A 97 -2.28 13.25 5.45
C GLY A 97 -2.10 12.07 4.50
N LEU A 98 -0.91 11.50 4.46
CA LEU A 98 -0.55 10.40 3.57
C LEU A 98 -0.33 9.11 4.35
N PHE A 99 -0.86 8.02 3.81
CA PHE A 99 -0.54 6.66 4.22
C PHE A 99 0.15 5.95 3.07
N ASP A 100 1.41 5.59 3.30
CA ASP A 100 2.23 4.68 2.51
C ASP A 100 2.12 4.86 0.99
N THR A 101 2.58 6.01 0.49
CA THR A 101 2.39 6.44 -0.90
C THR A 101 3.01 5.46 -1.91
N VAL A 102 2.19 4.91 -2.80
CA VAL A 102 2.62 4.08 -3.93
C VAL A 102 2.04 4.65 -5.23
N ALA A 103 2.90 5.16 -6.12
CA ALA A 103 2.50 5.79 -7.37
C ALA A 103 1.98 4.80 -8.43
N SER A 104 2.55 3.60 -8.47
CA SER A 104 2.19 2.55 -9.42
C SER A 104 2.45 1.19 -8.82
N THR A 105 1.43 0.32 -8.85
CA THR A 105 1.59 -1.12 -8.60
C THR A 105 1.68 -1.80 -9.96
N ALA A 106 2.88 -2.17 -10.40
CA ALA A 106 3.08 -2.76 -11.73
C ALA A 106 2.16 -3.99 -11.96
N GLY A 107 1.87 -4.78 -10.92
CA GLY A 107 1.13 -6.04 -11.05
C GLY A 107 -0.37 -6.01 -11.38
N LEU A 108 -1.07 -4.86 -11.32
CA LEU A 108 -2.52 -4.80 -11.60
C LEU A 108 -2.89 -4.20 -12.95
N ALA A 109 -1.98 -3.46 -13.59
CA ALA A 109 -2.26 -2.80 -14.87
C ALA A 109 -1.08 -2.80 -15.87
N ASN A 110 0.14 -3.19 -15.48
CA ASN A 110 1.33 -2.99 -16.31
C ASN A 110 2.26 -4.21 -16.32
N LEU A 111 2.32 -4.88 -17.47
CA LEU A 111 3.41 -5.79 -17.86
C LEU A 111 4.73 -5.01 -18.05
N GLY A 112 5.31 -4.44 -16.99
CA GLY A 112 6.67 -3.90 -17.07
C GLY A 112 7.02 -2.78 -16.09
N ASN A 113 8.21 -2.93 -15.52
CA ASN A 113 9.07 -1.97 -14.81
C ASN A 113 8.53 -1.26 -13.55
N VAL A 114 8.85 -1.86 -12.41
CA VAL A 114 8.79 -1.33 -11.03
C VAL A 114 9.81 -0.19 -10.79
N ARG A 115 10.67 0.13 -11.76
CA ARG A 115 11.87 0.96 -11.55
C ARG A 115 11.68 2.46 -11.77
N SER A 116 10.52 2.94 -12.19
CA SER A 116 10.33 4.37 -12.47
C SER A 116 9.76 5.12 -11.27
N ALA A 117 10.57 6.01 -10.70
CA ALA A 117 10.16 6.98 -9.67
C ALA A 117 9.09 7.96 -10.16
N SER A 118 9.02 8.18 -11.47
CA SER A 118 8.00 9.00 -12.12
C SER A 118 7.03 8.10 -12.88
N THR A 119 5.75 8.19 -12.52
CA THR A 119 4.67 7.76 -13.42
C THR A 119 4.44 8.94 -14.37
N PRO A 120 4.61 8.77 -15.70
CA PRO A 120 4.44 9.87 -16.65
C PRO A 120 3.09 10.56 -16.44
N GLY A 121 3.12 11.86 -16.13
CA GLY A 121 1.93 12.71 -15.89
C GLY A 121 1.59 12.97 -14.41
N LEU A 122 2.11 12.18 -13.47
CA LEU A 122 1.86 12.41 -12.03
C LEU A 122 2.90 13.33 -11.39
N GLN A 123 2.40 14.41 -10.78
CA GLN A 123 3.19 15.35 -9.98
C GLN A 123 3.14 14.93 -8.52
N LEU A 124 4.21 14.31 -8.03
CA LEU A 124 4.28 13.78 -6.66
C LEU A 124 5.15 14.64 -5.74
N TYR A 125 6.04 15.47 -6.28
CA TYR A 125 6.81 16.40 -5.46
C TYR A 125 5.87 17.39 -4.76
N LEU A 126 6.14 17.70 -3.50
CA LEU A 126 5.33 18.63 -2.69
C LEU A 126 6.27 19.74 -2.25
N GLY A 127 6.17 20.90 -2.88
CA GLY A 127 6.98 22.06 -2.54
C GLY A 127 6.65 22.58 -1.13
N PRO A 128 7.61 22.66 -0.20
CA PRO A 128 7.36 23.12 1.17
C PRO A 128 6.83 24.56 1.24
N GLU A 129 7.12 25.37 0.22
CA GLU A 129 6.59 26.73 0.07
C GLU A 129 5.08 26.78 -0.17
N HIS A 130 4.52 25.75 -0.81
CA HIS A 130 3.09 25.65 -1.10
C HIS A 130 2.35 24.77 -0.10
N PHE A 131 3.02 23.78 0.48
CA PHE A 131 2.45 22.75 1.33
C PHE A 131 3.24 22.62 2.64
N PRO A 132 3.02 23.53 3.60
CA PRO A 132 3.83 23.57 4.83
C PRO A 132 3.53 22.42 5.81
N VAL A 133 2.35 21.79 5.70
CA VAL A 133 1.92 20.73 6.62
C VAL A 133 1.62 19.44 5.85
N VAL A 134 2.59 18.54 5.86
CA VAL A 134 2.48 17.22 5.24
C VAL A 134 2.94 16.17 6.24
N VAL A 135 2.05 15.20 6.53
CA VAL A 135 2.30 14.08 7.41
C VAL A 135 2.21 12.80 6.59
N HIS A 136 3.25 11.96 6.63
CA HIS A 136 3.29 10.71 5.89
C HIS A 136 3.64 9.55 6.81
N LEU A 137 2.68 8.64 7.00
CA LEU A 137 2.90 7.39 7.74
C LEU A 137 3.32 6.31 6.75
N VAL A 138 4.46 5.67 7.00
CA VAL A 138 5.12 4.75 6.06
C VAL A 138 5.29 3.37 6.67
N ALA A 139 4.96 2.34 5.91
CA ALA A 139 5.05 0.95 6.35
C ALA A 139 6.51 0.51 6.43
N ARG A 140 6.95 0.10 7.63
CA ARG A 140 8.29 -0.43 7.90
C ARG A 140 8.51 -1.79 7.27
N ASP A 141 7.52 -2.67 7.37
CA ASP A 141 7.64 -4.10 7.12
C ASP A 141 7.09 -4.50 5.72
N GLU A 142 6.86 -3.52 4.84
CA GLU A 142 6.43 -3.76 3.46
C GLU A 142 7.63 -4.11 2.56
N HIS A 143 7.65 -5.34 2.04
CA HIS A 143 8.78 -5.85 1.24
C HIS A 143 8.38 -6.31 -0.17
N ARG A 144 7.12 -6.11 -0.60
CA ARG A 144 6.70 -6.52 -1.94
C ARG A 144 7.39 -5.67 -3.00
N THR A 145 7.83 -6.36 -4.05
CA THR A 145 8.46 -5.72 -5.22
C THR A 145 7.54 -4.64 -5.81
N ASN A 146 6.24 -4.91 -5.94
CA ASN A 146 5.30 -4.00 -6.60
C ASN A 146 4.79 -2.82 -5.73
N PHE A 147 5.31 -2.63 -4.51
CA PHE A 147 4.85 -1.62 -3.56
C PHE A 147 5.97 -0.62 -3.22
N ALA A 148 6.60 -0.06 -4.25
CA ALA A 148 7.66 0.94 -4.09
C ALA A 148 7.14 2.22 -3.41
N LEU A 149 7.79 2.63 -2.34
CA LEU A 149 7.45 3.81 -1.57
C LEU A 149 7.86 5.08 -2.31
N ASN A 150 6.98 6.08 -2.34
CA ASN A 150 7.34 7.44 -2.76
C ASN A 150 7.51 8.32 -1.53
N ARG A 151 8.75 8.67 -1.19
CA ARG A 151 9.06 9.40 0.04
C ARG A 151 8.60 10.86 -0.02
N THR A 152 8.53 11.45 1.16
CA THR A 152 8.36 12.89 1.42
C THR A 152 9.46 13.43 2.33
N ALA A 153 10.23 12.56 2.99
CA ALA A 153 11.45 12.92 3.70
C ALA A 153 12.60 13.34 2.74
N PRO A 154 13.52 14.21 3.20
CA PRO A 154 13.57 14.84 4.52
C PRO A 154 12.71 16.11 4.63
N THR A 155 12.09 16.55 3.53
CA THR A 155 11.38 17.83 3.43
C THR A 155 10.15 17.91 4.33
N HIS A 156 9.42 16.81 4.46
CA HIS A 156 8.16 16.72 5.21
C HIS A 156 8.23 15.66 6.31
N CYS A 157 7.31 15.73 7.27
CA CYS A 157 7.21 14.74 8.35
C CYS A 157 6.86 13.35 7.80
N GLU A 158 7.81 12.42 7.86
CA GLU A 158 7.68 11.02 7.42
C GLU A 158 8.00 10.10 8.60
N TRP A 159 7.01 9.34 9.06
CA TRP A 159 7.15 8.42 10.20
C TRP A 159 7.11 6.98 9.69
N VAL A 160 8.18 6.23 9.95
CA VAL A 160 8.27 4.81 9.62
C VAL A 160 7.71 4.01 10.79
N LEU A 161 6.61 3.30 10.58
CA LEU A 161 5.84 2.63 11.63
C LEU A 161 5.75 1.12 11.36
N PRO A 162 5.62 0.28 12.42
CA PRO A 162 5.44 -1.16 12.27
C PRO A 162 4.28 -1.52 11.32
N GLY A 163 4.37 -2.67 10.67
CA GLY A 163 3.34 -3.16 9.76
C GLY A 163 3.64 -2.97 8.28
N VAL A 164 2.82 -3.64 7.48
CA VAL A 164 2.86 -3.60 6.02
C VAL A 164 1.86 -2.58 5.46
N HIS A 165 1.83 -2.42 4.14
CA HIS A 165 1.04 -1.40 3.47
C HIS A 165 -0.40 -1.19 3.99
N ALA A 166 -1.18 -2.27 4.09
CA ALA A 166 -2.57 -2.22 4.53
C ALA A 166 -2.74 -2.33 6.06
N ASP A 167 -1.68 -2.66 6.79
CA ASP A 167 -1.69 -2.49 8.25
C ASP A 167 -1.73 -1.01 8.62
N LEU A 168 -1.16 -0.13 7.79
CA LEU A 168 -1.23 1.32 7.97
C LEU A 168 -2.53 1.92 7.44
N GLY A 169 -2.80 1.74 6.15
CA GLY A 169 -3.94 2.38 5.50
C GLY A 169 -5.28 1.70 5.72
N GLY A 170 -5.28 0.54 6.38
CA GLY A 170 -6.45 -0.32 6.52
C GLY A 170 -6.74 -1.17 5.27
N GLY A 171 -7.80 -1.97 5.35
CA GLY A 171 -8.26 -2.85 4.27
C GLY A 171 -8.10 -4.35 4.56
N TYR A 172 -7.44 -4.72 5.66
CA TYR A 172 -7.54 -6.08 6.18
C TYR A 172 -8.85 -6.28 6.94
N LEU A 173 -9.31 -7.53 6.96
CA LEU A 173 -10.44 -7.95 7.79
C LEU A 173 -10.03 -7.89 9.27
N ALA A 174 -11.01 -7.79 10.17
CA ALA A 174 -10.74 -7.83 11.61
C ALA A 174 -9.96 -9.10 12.00
N GLU A 175 -10.30 -10.24 11.38
CA GLU A 175 -9.53 -11.47 11.49
C GLU A 175 -9.46 -12.16 10.12
N ALA A 176 -8.31 -12.74 9.80
CA ALA A 176 -8.08 -13.50 8.58
C ALA A 176 -7.14 -14.69 8.84
N GLU A 177 -7.36 -15.80 8.12
CA GLU A 177 -6.39 -16.90 8.07
C GLU A 177 -5.38 -16.64 6.93
N GLU A 178 -4.12 -16.46 7.28
CA GLU A 178 -3.03 -16.46 6.31
C GLU A 178 -2.64 -17.90 6.01
N CYS A 179 -2.64 -18.27 4.72
CA CYS A 179 -2.13 -19.53 4.21
C CYS A 179 -1.20 -19.23 3.02
N LEU A 180 0.05 -18.92 3.33
CA LEU A 180 0.96 -18.21 2.43
C LEU A 180 2.24 -18.99 2.17
N LEU A 181 2.61 -19.18 0.91
CA LEU A 181 3.93 -19.67 0.54
C LEU A 181 4.96 -18.57 0.82
N VAL A 182 5.79 -18.78 1.83
CA VAL A 182 6.83 -17.84 2.26
C VAL A 182 8.22 -18.20 1.71
N SER A 183 8.29 -19.26 0.92
CA SER A 183 9.37 -19.54 -0.04
C SER A 183 8.78 -19.81 -1.43
N PRO A 184 9.56 -19.64 -2.52
CA PRO A 184 9.14 -20.07 -3.84
C PRO A 184 8.78 -21.56 -3.85
N MET A 185 7.75 -21.93 -4.61
CA MET A 185 7.46 -23.33 -4.90
C MET A 185 8.51 -23.87 -5.87
N GLN A 186 9.32 -24.81 -5.40
CA GLN A 186 10.31 -25.47 -6.24
C GLN A 186 9.74 -26.74 -6.85
N ALA A 187 10.27 -27.12 -8.01
CA ALA A 187 9.91 -28.33 -8.71
C ALA A 187 11.18 -29.08 -9.14
N LEU A 188 11.18 -30.40 -8.98
CA LEU A 188 12.31 -31.26 -9.37
C LEU A 188 11.81 -32.55 -10.01
N ASP A 189 12.40 -32.91 -11.15
CA ASP A 189 12.12 -34.18 -11.83
C ASP A 189 13.00 -35.28 -11.24
N VAL A 190 12.37 -36.34 -10.74
CA VAL A 190 13.04 -37.44 -10.02
C VAL A 190 12.50 -38.80 -10.49
N PRO A 191 13.24 -39.90 -10.31
CA PRO A 191 12.70 -41.25 -10.48
C PRO A 191 11.43 -41.50 -9.66
N LEU A 192 10.54 -42.39 -10.11
CA LEU A 192 9.26 -42.67 -9.42
C LEU A 192 9.41 -43.02 -7.94
N GLN A 193 10.46 -43.75 -7.58
CA GLN A 193 10.68 -44.24 -6.21
C GLN A 193 11.31 -43.21 -5.27
N THR A 194 11.74 -42.06 -5.78
CA THR A 194 12.38 -41.03 -4.95
C THR A 194 11.35 -40.37 -4.02
N ASP A 195 11.63 -40.38 -2.72
CA ASP A 195 10.89 -39.59 -1.73
C ASP A 195 11.31 -38.11 -1.83
N VAL A 196 10.32 -37.22 -1.94
CA VAL A 196 10.53 -35.76 -1.96
C VAL A 196 11.36 -35.28 -0.77
N ARG A 197 11.22 -35.90 0.41
CA ARG A 197 11.94 -35.51 1.64
C ARG A 197 13.46 -35.65 1.50
N SER A 198 13.93 -36.53 0.63
CA SER A 198 15.35 -36.75 0.35
C SER A 198 15.96 -35.78 -0.67
N THR A 199 15.15 -34.93 -1.31
CA THR A 199 15.57 -34.10 -2.44
C THR A 199 16.22 -32.78 -2.02
N SER A 200 16.93 -32.13 -2.95
CA SER A 200 17.52 -30.80 -2.72
C SER A 200 16.47 -29.72 -2.44
N ILE A 201 15.33 -29.78 -3.10
CA ILE A 201 14.24 -28.80 -2.95
C ILE A 201 13.60 -28.88 -1.56
N HIS A 202 13.52 -30.08 -0.95
CA HIS A 202 13.03 -30.24 0.42
C HIS A 202 14.02 -29.69 1.43
N ARG A 203 15.33 -30.00 1.27
CA ARG A 203 16.39 -29.40 2.09
C ARG A 203 16.44 -27.88 2.01
N GLU A 204 16.03 -27.29 0.89
CA GLU A 204 15.92 -25.83 0.78
C GLU A 204 14.70 -25.28 1.51
N ALA A 205 13.56 -25.97 1.46
CA ALA A 205 12.39 -25.62 2.26
C ALA A 205 12.67 -25.75 3.77
N GLU A 206 13.46 -26.74 4.19
CA GLU A 206 13.94 -26.88 5.58
C GLU A 206 14.84 -25.72 5.99
N ARG A 207 15.83 -25.36 5.16
CA ARG A 207 16.68 -24.18 5.40
C ARG A 207 15.86 -22.89 5.51
N ALA A 208 14.85 -22.73 4.67
CA ALA A 208 13.92 -21.61 4.77
C ALA A 208 13.15 -21.65 6.10
N ARG A 209 12.63 -22.83 6.50
CA ARG A 209 11.92 -23.00 7.78
C ARG A 209 12.81 -22.60 8.96
N ASP A 210 14.04 -23.10 8.99
CA ASP A 210 14.98 -22.84 10.08
C ASP A 210 15.32 -21.33 10.17
N ALA A 211 15.41 -20.63 9.04
CA ALA A 211 15.58 -19.17 9.02
C ALA A 211 14.34 -18.39 9.52
N TRP A 212 13.13 -18.93 9.40
CA TRP A 212 11.93 -18.37 10.01
C TRP A 212 11.88 -18.65 11.53
N LEU A 213 12.23 -19.87 11.96
CA LEU A 213 12.34 -20.24 13.37
C LEU A 213 13.37 -19.36 14.09
N ALA A 214 14.53 -19.10 13.47
CA ALA A 214 15.56 -18.21 14.01
C ALA A 214 15.10 -16.75 14.17
N ARG A 215 14.09 -16.31 13.42
CA ARG A 215 13.42 -15.01 13.57
C ARG A 215 12.27 -15.03 14.59
N GLY A 216 12.17 -16.12 15.34
CA GLY A 216 11.20 -16.32 16.40
C GLY A 216 9.88 -16.94 15.96
N TRP A 217 9.67 -17.30 14.69
CA TRP A 217 8.35 -17.81 14.27
C TRP A 217 8.03 -19.16 14.94
N PRO A 218 6.79 -19.41 15.38
CA PRO A 218 6.41 -20.67 16.00
C PRO A 218 6.39 -21.82 14.99
N THR A 219 6.83 -23.01 15.40
CA THR A 219 6.90 -24.20 14.54
C THR A 219 5.53 -24.62 14.02
N GLU A 220 4.50 -24.49 14.84
CA GLU A 220 3.11 -24.81 14.51
C GLU A 220 2.53 -23.97 13.37
N MET A 221 3.09 -22.78 13.12
CA MET A 221 2.67 -21.91 12.02
C MET A 221 3.39 -22.24 10.71
N LEU A 222 4.43 -23.09 10.74
CA LEU A 222 5.33 -23.31 9.62
C LEU A 222 5.26 -24.76 9.14
N THR A 223 4.71 -24.96 7.95
CA THR A 223 4.56 -26.28 7.34
C THR A 223 5.33 -26.36 6.03
N ILE A 224 6.15 -27.40 5.86
CA ILE A 224 6.72 -27.71 4.55
C ILE A 224 5.65 -28.44 3.74
N VAL A 225 5.17 -27.80 2.68
CA VAL A 225 4.15 -28.36 1.80
C VAL A 225 4.80 -29.11 0.65
N THR A 226 4.36 -30.34 0.43
CA THR A 226 4.78 -31.19 -0.69
C THR A 226 3.54 -31.67 -1.44
N PRO A 227 3.00 -30.87 -2.37
CA PRO A 227 1.87 -31.27 -3.21
C PRO A 227 2.12 -32.57 -3.98
N ASP A 228 1.04 -33.21 -4.44
CA ASP A 228 1.10 -34.48 -5.17
C ASP A 228 2.06 -34.42 -6.35
N ALA A 229 2.93 -35.44 -6.42
CA ALA A 229 3.90 -35.58 -7.49
C ALA A 229 3.19 -35.83 -8.82
N ARG A 230 3.66 -35.18 -9.90
CA ARG A 230 3.09 -35.37 -11.23
C ARG A 230 3.91 -36.38 -12.03
N PRO A 231 3.32 -37.47 -12.55
CA PRO A 231 4.03 -38.34 -13.47
C PRO A 231 4.42 -37.54 -14.72
N LEU A 232 5.63 -37.78 -15.21
CA LEU A 232 6.12 -37.17 -16.45
C LEU A 232 5.89 -38.15 -17.61
N PRO A 233 5.56 -37.64 -18.80
CA PRO A 233 5.49 -38.49 -19.98
C PRO A 233 6.86 -39.14 -20.25
N PRO A 234 6.89 -40.35 -20.82
CA PRO A 234 8.14 -40.98 -21.25
C PRO A 234 8.89 -40.07 -22.22
N ASP A 235 10.22 -40.06 -22.14
CA ASP A 235 11.03 -39.30 -23.09
C ASP A 235 10.90 -39.93 -24.49
N PRO A 236 10.42 -39.19 -25.50
CA PRO A 236 10.33 -39.71 -26.86
C PRO A 236 11.68 -40.11 -27.45
N ALA A 237 12.76 -39.45 -27.01
CA ALA A 237 14.13 -39.68 -27.46
C ALA A 237 14.83 -40.83 -26.72
N ASP A 238 14.37 -41.17 -25.50
CA ASP A 238 14.90 -42.29 -24.71
C ASP A 238 13.75 -43.09 -24.07
N ARG A 239 13.15 -43.98 -24.87
CA ARG A 239 12.02 -44.82 -24.43
C ARG A 239 12.40 -45.85 -23.36
N LEU A 240 13.69 -46.10 -23.14
CA LEU A 240 14.18 -47.02 -22.12
C LEU A 240 14.48 -46.30 -20.79
N ALA A 241 14.43 -44.97 -20.77
CA ALA A 241 14.63 -44.20 -19.55
C ALA A 241 13.63 -44.62 -18.45
N PRO A 242 14.07 -44.76 -17.19
CA PRO A 242 13.18 -45.12 -16.10
C PRO A 242 12.09 -44.04 -15.93
N PRO A 243 10.87 -44.43 -15.54
CA PRO A 243 9.78 -43.49 -15.39
C PRO A 243 10.10 -42.44 -14.31
N ARG A 244 9.70 -41.20 -14.57
CA ARG A 244 9.99 -40.03 -13.74
C ARG A 244 8.70 -39.36 -13.26
N LYS A 245 8.80 -38.65 -12.14
CA LYS A 245 7.77 -37.76 -11.62
C LYS A 245 8.39 -36.41 -11.28
N ARG A 246 7.58 -35.36 -11.34
CA ARG A 246 7.89 -34.03 -10.83
C ARG A 246 7.38 -33.90 -9.41
N VAL A 247 8.28 -33.71 -8.46
CA VAL A 247 7.96 -33.41 -7.05
C VAL A 247 8.04 -31.92 -6.78
N TYR A 248 7.39 -31.46 -5.71
CA TYR A 248 7.34 -30.06 -5.32
C TYR A 248 7.60 -29.89 -3.82
N ALA A 249 8.23 -28.78 -3.44
CA ALA A 249 8.45 -28.42 -2.04
C ALA A 249 8.47 -26.91 -1.86
N ALA A 250 7.85 -26.42 -0.78
CA ALA A 250 7.89 -25.03 -0.35
C ALA A 250 7.61 -24.92 1.15
N LEU A 251 8.00 -23.80 1.77
CA LEU A 251 7.57 -23.42 3.10
C LEU A 251 6.26 -22.62 3.04
N GLN A 252 5.27 -23.05 3.81
CA GLN A 252 4.00 -22.39 4.01
C GLN A 252 3.89 -21.85 5.43
N LEU A 253 3.47 -20.59 5.56
CA LEU A 253 3.00 -19.98 6.78
C LEU A 253 1.47 -20.18 6.87
N LYS A 254 1.00 -20.76 7.97
CA LYS A 254 -0.42 -20.85 8.31
C LYS A 254 -0.68 -20.26 9.69
N ARG A 255 -1.51 -19.21 9.78
CA ARG A 255 -1.88 -18.58 11.06
C ARG A 255 -3.15 -17.74 10.96
N LEU A 256 -3.71 -17.38 12.11
CA LEU A 256 -4.68 -16.30 12.23
C LEU A 256 -3.96 -14.96 12.45
N VAL A 257 -4.43 -13.92 11.78
CA VAL A 257 -3.91 -12.55 11.88
C VAL A 257 -5.07 -11.55 11.95
N ARG A 258 -4.80 -10.41 12.57
CA ARG A 258 -5.78 -9.41 12.99
C ARG A 258 -5.52 -8.05 12.34
N GLY A 259 -6.57 -7.41 11.83
CA GLY A 259 -6.50 -6.15 11.05
C GLY A 259 -6.51 -4.84 11.86
N GLU A 260 -6.64 -4.94 13.18
CA GLU A 260 -6.90 -3.80 14.07
C GLU A 260 -5.70 -2.87 14.27
N LEU A 261 -4.50 -3.25 13.83
CA LEU A 261 -3.32 -2.37 13.88
C LEU A 261 -3.53 -1.06 13.12
N SER A 262 -4.29 -1.10 12.03
CA SER A 262 -4.71 0.10 11.28
C SER A 262 -5.48 1.13 12.12
N ARG A 263 -6.14 0.69 13.20
CA ARG A 263 -6.88 1.55 14.12
C ARG A 263 -5.95 2.38 15.02
N VAL A 264 -4.71 1.93 15.24
CA VAL A 264 -3.65 2.73 15.88
C VAL A 264 -3.26 3.89 14.96
N TYR A 265 -3.02 3.60 13.69
CA TYR A 265 -2.59 4.60 12.71
C TYR A 265 -3.70 5.58 12.31
N LEU A 266 -4.96 5.13 12.32
CA LEU A 266 -6.12 6.01 12.21
C LEU A 266 -6.12 7.06 13.33
N ARG A 267 -5.95 6.63 14.59
CA ARG A 267 -5.88 7.54 15.76
C ARG A 267 -4.69 8.48 15.67
N LEU A 268 -3.54 7.97 15.24
CA LEU A 268 -2.34 8.78 15.06
C LEU A 268 -2.56 9.88 14.02
N MET A 269 -3.04 9.53 12.83
CA MET A 269 -3.32 10.52 11.78
C MET A 269 -4.42 11.50 12.21
N HIS A 270 -5.49 11.03 12.86
CA HIS A 270 -6.55 11.88 13.40
C HIS A 270 -6.01 12.92 14.38
N ARG A 271 -5.18 12.49 15.35
CA ARG A 271 -4.53 13.39 16.29
C ARG A 271 -3.62 14.40 15.61
N LEU A 272 -2.74 13.93 14.71
CA LEU A 272 -1.83 14.82 13.97
C LEU A 272 -2.60 15.84 13.14
N ALA A 273 -3.65 15.42 12.42
CA ALA A 273 -4.50 16.31 11.65
C ALA A 273 -5.19 17.36 12.53
N ARG A 274 -5.76 16.97 13.67
CA ARG A 274 -6.39 17.91 14.62
C ARG A 274 -5.39 18.90 15.22
N GLN A 275 -4.16 18.48 15.49
CA GLN A 275 -3.09 19.39 15.94
C GLN A 275 -2.79 20.50 14.94
N TYR A 276 -3.00 20.25 13.64
CA TYR A 276 -2.84 21.22 12.57
C TYR A 276 -4.16 21.88 12.12
N GLY A 277 -5.24 21.74 12.92
CA GLY A 277 -6.48 22.47 12.71
C GLY A 277 -7.52 21.80 11.80
N VAL A 278 -7.29 20.54 11.39
CA VAL A 278 -8.32 19.79 10.65
C VAL A 278 -9.53 19.55 11.57
N ASN A 279 -10.72 19.93 11.09
CA ASN A 279 -11.96 19.84 11.86
C ASN A 279 -12.56 18.44 11.79
N PHE A 280 -12.00 17.50 12.57
CA PHE A 280 -12.56 16.18 12.75
C PHE A 280 -13.40 16.06 14.02
N ASP A 281 -14.51 15.35 13.91
CA ASP A 281 -15.23 14.79 15.05
C ASP A 281 -14.35 13.80 15.82
N ASP A 282 -14.73 13.51 17.07
CA ASP A 282 -14.10 12.43 17.83
C ASP A 282 -14.35 11.08 17.15
N ILE A 283 -13.36 10.17 17.25
CA ILE A 283 -13.49 8.83 16.69
C ILE A 283 -14.59 8.11 17.48
N PRO A 284 -15.69 7.68 16.83
CA PRO A 284 -16.81 7.07 17.53
C PRO A 284 -16.40 5.74 18.13
N ASP A 285 -16.99 5.37 19.27
CA ASP A 285 -16.80 4.05 19.89
C ASP A 285 -17.68 3.01 19.18
N ARG A 286 -17.12 2.32 18.19
CA ARG A 286 -17.78 1.32 17.34
C ARG A 286 -16.87 0.12 17.14
N SER A 287 -17.44 -1.02 16.79
CA SER A 287 -16.68 -2.28 16.61
C SER A 287 -15.57 -2.18 15.55
N ASP A 288 -15.71 -1.33 14.54
CA ASP A 288 -14.75 -1.10 13.46
C ASP A 288 -13.63 -0.10 13.84
N THR A 289 -13.81 0.68 14.90
CA THR A 289 -12.85 1.66 15.40
C THR A 289 -12.23 1.27 16.75
N GLN A 290 -12.85 0.38 17.51
CA GLN A 290 -12.39 -0.06 18.84
C GLN A 290 -10.97 -0.65 18.81
N LEU A 291 -10.16 -0.32 19.80
CA LEU A 291 -8.79 -0.80 19.88
C LEU A 291 -8.69 -1.97 20.87
N PRO A 292 -8.10 -3.12 20.47
CA PRO A 292 -7.81 -4.21 21.39
C PRO A 292 -6.96 -3.74 22.58
N VAL A 293 -7.23 -4.26 23.77
CA VAL A 293 -6.56 -3.83 25.02
C VAL A 293 -5.03 -3.92 24.92
N GLU A 294 -4.54 -4.96 24.25
CA GLU A 294 -3.11 -5.21 24.05
C GLU A 294 -2.42 -4.20 23.11
N LEU A 295 -3.16 -3.47 22.27
CA LEU A 295 -2.63 -2.40 21.43
C LEU A 295 -2.76 -1.01 22.07
N GLN A 296 -3.48 -0.87 23.19
CA GLN A 296 -3.67 0.42 23.85
C GLN A 296 -2.35 1.07 24.29
N PRO A 297 -1.42 0.37 24.97
CA PRO A 297 -0.15 0.98 25.39
C PRO A 297 0.70 1.48 24.21
N LEU A 298 0.72 0.71 23.12
CA LEU A 298 1.40 1.10 21.89
C LEU A 298 0.76 2.36 21.29
N CYS A 299 -0.56 2.39 21.21
CA CYS A 299 -1.30 3.52 20.66
C CYS A 299 -1.10 4.79 21.49
N GLU A 300 -1.23 4.71 22.81
CA GLU A 300 -1.02 5.86 23.70
C GLU A 300 0.38 6.45 23.53
N ARG A 301 1.40 5.59 23.46
CA ARG A 301 2.79 6.00 23.21
C ARG A 301 2.96 6.68 21.85
N PHE A 302 2.38 6.12 20.80
CA PHE A 302 2.46 6.73 19.46
C PHE A 302 1.77 8.10 19.44
N LEU A 303 0.67 8.26 20.18
CA LEU A 303 -0.03 9.54 20.30
C LEU A 303 0.77 10.59 21.08
N THR A 304 1.70 10.23 21.96
CA THR A 304 2.62 11.18 22.59
C THR A 304 3.82 11.55 21.72
N GLY A 305 3.96 10.94 20.54
CA GLY A 305 5.04 11.19 19.59
C GLY A 305 6.24 10.26 19.73
N ASP A 306 6.17 9.26 20.61
CA ASP A 306 7.18 8.21 20.72
C ASP A 306 6.75 7.00 19.87
N TYR A 307 7.42 6.83 18.72
CA TYR A 307 7.14 5.76 17.76
C TYR A 307 7.99 4.51 17.98
N SER A 308 8.62 4.38 19.15
CA SER A 308 9.42 3.20 19.51
C SER A 308 8.55 2.05 20.00
N THR A 309 9.07 0.84 19.83
CA THR A 309 8.43 -0.42 20.21
C THR A 309 9.31 -1.18 21.20
N THR A 310 8.67 -1.84 22.15
CA THR A 310 9.34 -2.78 23.06
C THR A 310 9.49 -4.14 22.40
N PRO A 311 10.43 -5.00 22.84
CA PRO A 311 10.55 -6.36 22.32
C PRO A 311 9.26 -7.19 22.45
N ALA A 312 8.49 -6.99 23.53
CA ALA A 312 7.21 -7.66 23.73
C ALA A 312 6.16 -7.21 22.72
N GLU A 313 6.10 -5.91 22.41
CA GLU A 313 5.21 -5.38 21.38
C GLU A 313 5.63 -5.82 19.98
N GLU A 314 6.93 -5.81 19.65
CA GLU A 314 7.41 -6.35 18.38
C GLU A 314 6.99 -7.81 18.22
N ARG A 315 7.06 -8.60 19.30
CA ARG A 315 6.61 -9.99 19.29
C ARG A 315 5.10 -10.12 19.08
N LEU A 316 4.30 -9.35 19.82
CA LEU A 316 2.84 -9.29 19.68
C LEU A 316 2.45 -8.90 18.26
N LEU A 317 3.03 -7.81 17.75
CA LEU A 317 2.76 -7.28 16.42
C LEU A 317 3.15 -8.30 15.36
N GLN A 318 4.36 -8.86 15.42
CA GLN A 318 4.83 -9.86 14.47
C GLN A 318 3.88 -11.05 14.37
N LEU A 319 3.41 -11.59 15.51
CA LEU A 319 2.62 -12.81 15.53
C LEU A 319 1.15 -12.59 15.17
N HIS A 320 0.57 -11.47 15.60
CA HIS A 320 -0.89 -11.30 15.59
C HIS A 320 -1.39 -10.18 14.67
N TYR A 321 -0.59 -9.17 14.35
CA TYR A 321 -1.12 -7.93 13.75
C TYR A 321 -0.43 -7.48 12.46
N ILE A 322 0.85 -7.82 12.28
CA ILE A 322 1.60 -7.50 11.06
C ILE A 322 1.36 -8.61 10.06
N HIS A 323 0.68 -8.29 8.96
CA HIS A 323 0.38 -9.26 7.92
C HIS A 323 1.63 -9.63 7.11
N CYS A 324 1.70 -10.85 6.61
CA CYS A 324 2.77 -11.28 5.71
C CYS A 324 2.38 -10.89 4.27
N SER A 325 2.49 -9.60 3.93
CA SER A 325 2.08 -9.10 2.62
C SER A 325 2.94 -9.67 1.48
N ALA A 326 4.22 -9.94 1.73
CA ALA A 326 5.16 -10.46 0.76
C ALA A 326 5.20 -12.00 0.77
N HIS A 327 4.71 -12.62 -0.31
CA HIS A 327 4.57 -14.07 -0.42
C HIS A 327 4.59 -14.55 -1.88
N TRP A 328 4.75 -15.86 -2.04
CA TRP A 328 4.85 -16.56 -3.32
C TRP A 328 3.57 -17.28 -3.76
N ASN A 329 2.43 -17.02 -3.09
CA ASN A 329 1.15 -17.53 -3.61
C ASN A 329 0.90 -17.03 -5.04
N PRO A 330 0.39 -17.91 -5.93
CA PRO A 330 -0.04 -17.48 -7.24
C PRO A 330 -1.22 -16.49 -7.11
N PRO A 331 -1.45 -15.62 -8.11
CA PRO A 331 -2.60 -14.74 -8.15
C PRO A 331 -3.91 -15.51 -7.91
N ALA A 332 -4.89 -14.89 -7.24
CA ALA A 332 -6.15 -15.54 -6.85
C ALA A 332 -6.88 -16.27 -8.01
N ARG A 333 -6.79 -15.74 -9.24
CA ARG A 333 -7.36 -16.39 -10.45
C ARG A 333 -6.68 -17.70 -10.86
N LEU A 334 -5.48 -17.95 -10.34
CA LEU A 334 -4.67 -19.13 -10.59
C LEU A 334 -4.57 -20.03 -9.34
N GLN A 335 -5.14 -19.63 -8.21
CA GLN A 335 -5.24 -20.48 -7.02
C GLN A 335 -6.22 -21.62 -7.31
N GLY A 336 -5.78 -22.87 -7.08
CA GLY A 336 -6.53 -24.08 -7.44
C GLY A 336 -6.31 -24.60 -8.86
N GLN A 337 -5.61 -23.86 -9.73
CA GLN A 337 -5.15 -24.37 -11.02
C GLN A 337 -3.68 -24.82 -10.89
N THR A 338 -3.40 -26.02 -11.39
CA THR A 338 -2.05 -26.58 -11.52
C THR A 338 -1.07 -25.53 -12.06
N PRO A 339 0.15 -25.36 -11.50
CA PRO A 339 1.13 -24.40 -12.03
C PRO A 339 1.40 -24.73 -13.49
N ARG A 340 0.91 -23.88 -14.41
CA ARG A 340 1.18 -24.00 -15.83
C ARG A 340 2.57 -23.43 -16.08
N THR A 341 3.51 -24.31 -16.41
CA THR A 341 4.94 -24.04 -16.66
C THR A 341 5.22 -23.25 -17.94
N GLY A 342 4.25 -22.46 -18.45
CA GLY A 342 4.35 -21.80 -19.76
C GLY A 342 4.05 -20.30 -19.77
N ILE A 343 3.56 -19.72 -18.66
CA ILE A 343 3.39 -18.28 -18.53
C ILE A 343 4.29 -17.85 -17.36
N PRO A 344 5.17 -16.85 -17.50
CA PRO A 344 5.92 -16.33 -16.36
C PRO A 344 4.91 -15.91 -15.29
N LEU A 345 4.82 -16.70 -14.22
CA LEU A 345 3.94 -16.44 -13.09
C LEU A 345 4.38 -15.10 -12.50
N THR A 346 3.57 -14.07 -12.74
CA THR A 346 3.74 -12.77 -12.11
C THR A 346 3.25 -12.90 -10.68
N PHE A 347 4.16 -13.23 -9.78
CA PHE A 347 3.91 -13.21 -8.35
C PHE A 347 3.73 -11.76 -7.91
N VAL A 348 2.49 -11.27 -7.91
CA VAL A 348 2.14 -9.87 -7.62
C VAL A 348 2.65 -9.45 -6.23
N ASN A 349 2.69 -10.38 -5.29
CA ASN A 349 3.12 -10.17 -3.91
C ASN A 349 4.53 -10.69 -3.63
N ALA A 350 5.33 -11.03 -4.64
CA ALA A 350 6.69 -11.51 -4.38
C ALA A 350 7.54 -10.46 -3.63
N PRO A 351 8.33 -10.90 -2.63
CA PRO A 351 9.29 -10.03 -1.96
C PRO A 351 10.34 -9.51 -2.93
N THR A 352 10.99 -8.41 -2.57
CA THR A 352 12.23 -7.97 -3.24
C THR A 352 13.36 -8.97 -2.99
N ALA A 353 14.30 -9.07 -3.92
CA ALA A 353 15.38 -10.07 -3.86
C ALA A 353 16.29 -9.91 -2.63
N ASP A 354 16.47 -8.69 -2.15
CA ASP A 354 17.26 -8.31 -0.98
C ASP A 354 16.43 -8.15 0.30
N GLY A 355 15.11 -8.36 0.22
CA GLY A 355 14.18 -8.07 1.31
C GLY A 355 14.09 -6.58 1.65
N GLN A 356 14.63 -5.68 0.83
CA GLN A 356 14.52 -4.24 1.06
C GLN A 356 13.48 -3.62 0.14
N ARG A 357 12.64 -2.76 0.71
CA ARG A 357 11.63 -2.04 -0.06
C ARG A 357 12.28 -1.02 -0.99
N VAL A 358 11.85 -0.97 -2.24
CA VAL A 358 12.23 0.11 -3.17
C VAL A 358 11.67 1.44 -2.65
N ARG A 359 12.53 2.47 -2.56
CA ARG A 359 12.17 3.82 -2.10
C ARG A 359 12.57 4.87 -3.13
N HIS A 360 11.61 5.64 -3.60
CA HIS A 360 11.83 6.77 -4.50
C HIS A 360 12.03 8.07 -3.71
N PRO A 361 13.04 8.89 -4.05
CA PRO A 361 13.33 10.12 -3.32
C PRO A 361 12.27 11.19 -3.56
N HIS A 362 12.17 12.14 -2.63
CA HIS A 362 11.32 13.32 -2.78
C HIS A 362 12.07 14.40 -3.56
N THR A 363 12.01 14.34 -4.88
CA THR A 363 12.68 15.32 -5.76
C THR A 363 11.71 15.91 -6.77
N PRO A 364 11.85 17.21 -7.14
CA PRO A 364 11.11 17.79 -8.25
C PRO A 364 11.34 16.98 -9.53
N ASP A 365 10.31 16.88 -10.37
CA ASP A 365 10.47 16.25 -11.67
C ASP A 365 11.38 17.13 -12.55
N ARG A 366 12.14 16.53 -13.47
CA ARG A 366 13.04 17.29 -14.36
C ARG A 366 12.28 18.30 -15.24
N SER A 367 10.98 18.10 -15.41
CA SER A 367 10.04 19.00 -16.10
C SER A 367 9.63 20.24 -15.29
N GLN A 368 10.02 20.33 -14.01
CA GLN A 368 9.70 21.43 -13.09
C GLN A 368 10.93 22.31 -12.76
N ARG A 369 12.07 22.13 -13.45
CA ARG A 369 13.27 22.96 -13.31
C ARG A 369 13.32 24.10 -14.31
#